data_AF-A0A7S0BQZ8-F1
#
_entry.id   AF-A0A7S0BQZ8-F1
#
_cell.length_a   1.000
_cell.length_b   1.000
_cell.length_c   1.000
_cell.angle_alpha   90.00
_cell.angle_beta   90.00
_cell.angle_gamma   90.00
#
_symmetry.space_group_name_H-M   'P 1'
#
loop_
_entity.id
_entity.type
_entity.pdbx_description
1 polymer ?
#
loop_
_entity_poly.entity_id
_entity_poly.type
_entity_poly.pdbx_seq_one_letter_code
_entity_poly.pdbx_strand_id
1 'polypeptide(L)'
;VIYAASEGYSGEKADGWACGVVLYALLTGSLPFDSDELGELFMMIMNTEPHYPDHLSKGAKDLLKKMLHKDPKRRIGLRQVRQHPWFLKNYEGDADEGSRPRRKKQRRVEEDASTNDPSILDDIASSLAKVGNASAA
;
A
#
# COMPACT_ATOMS: atom_id res chain seq x y z
N VAL A 1 22.40 -0.34 15.78
CA VAL A 1 23.14 0.31 14.68
C VAL A 1 22.54 -0.17 13.36
N ILE A 2 21.55 0.58 12.84
CA ILE A 2 20.78 0.19 11.65
C ILE A 2 21.38 0.95 10.44
N TYR A 3 22.56 0.53 10.00
CA TYR A 3 23.12 0.98 8.72
C TYR A 3 22.75 -0.04 7.65
N ALA A 4 21.56 0.10 7.07
CA ALA A 4 21.20 -0.59 5.84
C ALA A 4 20.26 0.28 4.99
N ALA A 5 20.55 1.57 4.89
CA ALA A 5 20.01 2.41 3.84
C ALA A 5 21.16 2.70 2.86
N SER A 6 21.11 2.10 1.66
CA SER A 6 21.50 2.72 0.37
C SER A 6 21.96 1.76 -0.75
N GLU A 7 21.84 0.44 -0.63
CA GLU A 7 22.03 -0.44 -1.80
C GLU A 7 20.72 -1.11 -2.25
N GLY A 8 20.03 -0.48 -3.21
CA GLY A 8 19.14 -1.21 -4.12
C GLY A 8 17.64 -1.26 -3.82
N TYR A 9 17.10 -0.43 -2.91
CA TYR A 9 15.65 -0.27 -2.79
C TYR A 9 15.09 0.47 -4.00
N SER A 10 14.16 -0.16 -4.72
CA SER A 10 13.42 0.46 -5.82
C SER A 10 11.95 0.52 -5.46
N GLY A 11 11.43 1.72 -5.21
CA GLY A 11 10.02 1.94 -4.88
C GLY A 11 9.08 1.33 -5.92
N GLU A 12 9.40 1.47 -7.21
CA GLU A 12 8.62 0.85 -8.30
C GLU A 12 8.54 -0.69 -8.18
N LYS A 13 9.62 -1.35 -7.76
CA LYS A 13 9.63 -2.81 -7.57
C LYS A 13 8.98 -3.22 -6.25
N ALA A 14 9.00 -2.35 -5.25
CA ALA A 14 8.24 -2.53 -4.01
C ALA A 14 6.73 -2.44 -4.30
N ASP A 15 6.29 -1.45 -5.08
CA ASP A 15 4.92 -1.33 -5.55
C ASP A 15 4.52 -2.54 -6.40
N GLY A 16 5.40 -3.01 -7.29
CA GLY A 16 5.20 -4.23 -8.07
C GLY A 16 4.97 -5.47 -7.21
N TRP A 17 5.66 -5.59 -6.07
CA TRP A 17 5.42 -6.65 -5.09
C TRP A 17 4.06 -6.52 -4.41
N ALA A 18 3.75 -5.34 -3.88
CA ALA A 18 2.49 -5.09 -3.17
C ALA A 18 1.28 -5.33 -4.10
N CYS A 19 1.32 -4.82 -5.32
CA CYS A 19 0.31 -5.10 -6.33
C CYS A 19 0.22 -6.59 -6.68
N GLY A 20 1.34 -7.32 -6.63
CA GLY A 20 1.37 -8.77 -6.85
C GLY A 20 0.62 -9.54 -5.77
N VAL A 21 0.77 -9.14 -4.50
CA VAL A 21 0.04 -9.73 -3.37
C VAL A 21 -1.46 -9.47 -3.51
N VAL A 22 -1.85 -8.24 -3.83
CA VAL A 22 -3.26 -7.90 -4.07
C VAL A 22 -3.83 -8.67 -5.26
N LEU A 23 -3.09 -8.74 -6.38
CA LEU A 23 -3.52 -9.48 -7.56
C LEU A 23 -3.70 -10.97 -7.25
N TYR A 24 -2.80 -11.57 -6.48
CA TYR A 24 -2.95 -12.96 -6.03
C TYR A 24 -4.27 -13.13 -5.29
N ALA A 25 -4.54 -12.29 -4.28
CA ALA A 25 -5.76 -12.35 -3.49
C ALA A 25 -7.03 -12.17 -4.35
N LEU A 26 -7.01 -11.30 -5.35
CA LEU A 26 -8.13 -11.12 -6.28
C LEU A 26 -8.39 -12.34 -7.15
N LEU A 27 -7.34 -13.09 -7.50
CA LEU A 27 -7.46 -14.25 -8.39
C LEU A 27 -7.77 -15.55 -7.65
N THR A 28 -7.31 -15.70 -6.41
CA THR A 28 -7.43 -16.94 -5.62
C THR A 28 -8.41 -16.83 -4.46
N GLY A 29 -8.73 -15.61 -4.01
CA GLY A 29 -9.54 -15.37 -2.80
C GLY A 29 -8.78 -15.57 -1.49
N SER A 30 -7.46 -15.79 -1.52
CA SER A 30 -6.62 -16.03 -0.34
C SER A 30 -5.31 -15.27 -0.41
N LEU A 31 -4.61 -15.11 0.72
CA LEU A 31 -3.29 -14.48 0.75
C LEU A 31 -2.19 -15.45 0.27
N PRO A 32 -1.12 -14.96 -0.38
CA PRO A 32 -0.01 -15.80 -0.80
C PRO A 32 0.85 -16.28 0.38
N PHE A 33 0.85 -15.53 1.48
CA PHE A 33 1.55 -15.84 2.75
C PHE A 33 0.64 -15.44 3.90
N ASP A 34 0.50 -16.31 4.89
CA ASP A 34 -0.34 -16.08 6.06
C ASP A 34 0.20 -16.89 7.25
N SER A 35 0.27 -16.28 8.42
CA SER A 35 0.63 -16.91 9.70
C SER A 35 0.18 -16.03 10.84
N ASP A 36 -0.21 -16.65 11.95
CA ASP A 36 -0.56 -15.97 13.21
C ASP A 36 0.66 -15.34 13.88
N GLU A 37 1.86 -15.87 13.62
CA GLU A 37 3.12 -15.36 14.17
C GLU A 37 3.88 -14.52 13.15
N LEU A 38 4.17 -13.27 13.52
CA LEU A 38 4.84 -12.31 12.64
C LEU A 38 6.23 -12.78 12.19
N GLY A 39 6.96 -13.50 13.06
CA GLY A 39 8.27 -14.06 12.74
C GLY A 39 8.19 -15.10 11.62
N GLU A 40 7.21 -16.00 11.69
CA GLU A 40 6.97 -17.01 10.67
C GLU A 40 6.48 -16.39 9.36
N LEU A 41 5.57 -15.40 9.43
CA LEU A 41 5.12 -14.67 8.26
C LEU A 41 6.29 -14.02 7.51
N PHE A 42 7.21 -13.38 8.23
CA PHE A 42 8.42 -12.82 7.61
C PHE A 42 9.30 -13.90 6.98
N MET A 43 9.47 -15.05 7.64
CA MET A 43 10.21 -16.17 7.04
C MET A 43 9.54 -16.67 5.75
N MET A 44 8.20 -16.79 5.72
CA MET A 44 7.47 -17.15 4.51
C MET A 44 7.64 -16.12 3.40
N ILE A 45 7.52 -14.84 3.74
CA ILE A 45 7.72 -13.73 2.80
C ILE A 45 9.13 -13.73 2.22
N MET A 46 10.15 -14.09 2.99
CA MET A 46 11.54 -14.09 2.51
C MET A 46 11.91 -15.37 1.74
N ASN A 47 11.43 -16.54 2.17
CA ASN A 47 12.01 -17.81 1.75
C ASN A 47 11.04 -18.77 1.05
N THR A 48 9.73 -18.56 1.20
CA THR A 48 8.72 -19.50 0.68
C THR A 48 8.13 -18.99 -0.63
N GLU A 49 8.02 -19.84 -1.63
CA GLU A 49 7.28 -19.51 -2.86
C GLU A 49 5.77 -19.62 -2.63
N PRO A 50 4.94 -18.68 -3.15
CA PRO A 50 3.49 -18.80 -3.08
C PRO A 50 2.98 -20.09 -3.74
N HIS A 51 1.88 -20.63 -3.22
CA HIS A 51 1.16 -21.70 -3.89
C HIS A 51 0.35 -21.15 -5.09
N TYR A 52 0.50 -21.71 -6.29
CA TYR A 52 -0.22 -21.24 -7.47
C TYR A 52 -1.24 -22.27 -7.97
N PRO A 53 -2.53 -22.12 -7.64
CA PRO A 53 -3.56 -23.14 -7.92
C PRO A 53 -3.83 -23.33 -9.41
N ASP A 54 -4.29 -24.52 -9.80
CA ASP A 54 -4.41 -24.94 -11.22
C ASP A 54 -5.49 -24.25 -12.04
N HIS A 55 -6.48 -23.66 -11.38
CA HIS A 55 -7.50 -22.85 -12.07
C HIS A 55 -6.92 -21.54 -12.64
N LEU A 56 -5.74 -21.09 -12.18
CA LEU A 56 -5.11 -19.89 -12.74
C LEU A 56 -4.56 -20.16 -14.14
N SER A 57 -4.89 -19.27 -15.08
CA SER A 57 -4.30 -19.30 -16.42
C SER A 57 -2.77 -19.26 -16.36
N LYS A 58 -2.10 -19.93 -17.32
CA LYS A 58 -0.63 -19.95 -17.41
C LYS A 58 -0.02 -18.54 -17.41
N GLY A 59 -0.66 -17.59 -18.09
CA GLY A 59 -0.21 -16.19 -18.13
C GLY A 59 -0.34 -15.46 -16.80
N ALA A 60 -1.38 -15.74 -16.01
CA ALA A 60 -1.54 -15.17 -14.67
C ALA A 60 -0.45 -15.70 -13.73
N LYS A 61 -0.21 -17.01 -13.75
CA LYS A 61 0.86 -17.64 -12.95
C LYS A 61 2.23 -17.07 -13.31
N ASP A 62 2.53 -16.89 -14.60
CA ASP A 62 3.79 -16.31 -15.05
C ASP A 62 3.97 -14.86 -14.58
N LEU A 63 2.93 -14.04 -14.68
CA LEU A 63 2.97 -12.66 -14.18
C LEU A 63 3.21 -12.61 -12.67
N LEU A 64 2.45 -13.39 -11.90
CA LEU A 64 2.55 -13.42 -10.44
C LEU A 64 3.95 -13.87 -9.99
N LYS A 65 4.54 -14.89 -10.63
CA LYS A 65 5.91 -15.34 -10.32
C LYS A 65 6.95 -14.25 -10.55
N LYS A 66 6.77 -13.40 -11.56
CA LYS A 66 7.68 -12.28 -11.84
C LYS A 66 7.50 -11.12 -10.84
N MET A 67 6.27 -10.86 -10.41
CA MET A 67 5.94 -9.80 -9.44
C MET A 67 6.34 -10.18 -8.01
N LEU A 68 6.13 -11.45 -7.63
CA LEU A 68 6.42 -12.01 -6.30
C LEU A 68 7.80 -12.67 -6.22
N HIS A 69 8.73 -12.29 -7.11
CA HIS A 69 10.09 -12.79 -7.08
C HIS A 69 10.83 -12.25 -5.85
N LYS A 70 11.48 -13.12 -5.08
CA LYS A 70 12.16 -12.73 -3.81
C LYS A 70 13.30 -11.76 -4.04
N ASP A 71 14.16 -12.05 -5.01
CA ASP A 71 15.24 -11.15 -5.43
C ASP A 71 14.68 -9.86 -6.09
N PRO A 72 14.86 -8.67 -5.49
CA PRO A 72 14.41 -7.41 -6.05
C PRO A 72 15.07 -7.08 -7.40
N LYS A 73 16.28 -7.58 -7.69
CA LYS A 73 16.94 -7.31 -8.97
C LYS A 73 16.22 -8.00 -10.12
N ARG A 74 15.70 -9.20 -9.89
CA ARG A 74 14.95 -10.02 -10.85
C ARG A 74 13.44 -9.74 -10.87
N ARG A 75 12.92 -9.13 -9.81
CA ARG A 75 11.52 -8.71 -9.70
C ARG A 75 11.15 -7.65 -10.73
N ILE A 76 10.00 -7.82 -11.37
CA ILE A 76 9.48 -6.83 -12.32
C ILE A 76 8.79 -5.66 -11.62
N GLY A 77 8.99 -4.44 -12.15
CA GLY A 77 8.28 -3.24 -11.71
C GLY A 77 6.96 -3.05 -12.47
N LEU A 78 6.14 -2.09 -12.03
CA LEU A 78 4.83 -1.81 -12.64
C LEU A 78 4.92 -1.45 -14.14
N ARG A 79 5.99 -0.81 -14.60
CA ARG A 79 6.17 -0.54 -16.04
C ARG A 79 6.24 -1.84 -16.86
N GLN A 80 6.93 -2.85 -16.34
CA GLN A 80 7.07 -4.15 -16.99
C GLN A 80 5.78 -4.98 -16.87
N VAL A 81 5.05 -4.86 -15.76
CA VAL A 81 3.72 -5.49 -15.58
C VAL A 81 2.75 -5.04 -16.67
N ARG A 82 2.69 -3.74 -16.99
CA ARG A 82 1.82 -3.20 -18.05
C ARG A 82 2.15 -3.71 -19.45
N GLN A 83 3.37 -4.18 -19.67
CA GLN A 83 3.82 -4.75 -20.94
C GLN A 83 3.63 -6.26 -20.99
N HIS A 84 3.19 -6.89 -19.89
CA HIS A 84 3.07 -8.33 -19.81
C HIS A 84 1.92 -8.84 -20.69
N PRO A 85 2.08 -9.93 -21.46
CA PRO A 85 1.03 -10.45 -22.34
C PRO A 85 -0.29 -10.76 -21.62
N TRP A 86 -0.21 -11.20 -20.36
CA TRP A 86 -1.41 -11.44 -19.56
C TRP A 86 -2.19 -10.15 -19.25
N PHE A 87 -1.48 -9.05 -18.97
CA PHE A 87 -2.09 -7.74 -18.71
C PHE A 87 -2.74 -7.21 -20.00
N LEU A 88 -2.06 -7.35 -21.14
CA LEU A 88 -2.51 -6.83 -22.42
C LEU A 88 -3.68 -7.61 -23.05
N LYS A 89 -3.94 -8.84 -22.62
CA LYS A 89 -4.89 -9.75 -23.29
C LYS A 89 -6.31 -9.19 -23.43
N ASN A 90 -6.74 -8.28 -22.54
CA ASN A 90 -8.02 -7.58 -22.61
C ASN A 90 -7.89 -6.11 -22.17
N TYR A 91 -6.68 -5.53 -22.28
CA TYR A 91 -6.47 -4.13 -21.94
C TYR A 91 -6.69 -3.29 -23.21
N GLU A 92 -7.92 -2.83 -23.39
CA GLU A 92 -8.17 -1.64 -24.21
C GLU A 92 -7.53 -0.50 -23.43
N GLY A 93 -6.34 -0.06 -23.84
CA GLY A 93 -5.62 0.96 -23.09
C GLY A 93 -6.46 2.22 -22.85
N ASP A 94 -5.95 3.15 -22.03
CA ASP A 94 -6.53 4.49 -21.88
C ASP A 94 -6.39 5.31 -23.20
N ALA A 95 -6.88 4.77 -24.32
CA ALA A 95 -6.88 5.35 -25.65
C ALA A 95 -7.78 6.60 -25.76
N ASP A 96 -8.26 7.12 -24.63
CA ASP A 96 -8.99 8.37 -24.55
C ASP A 96 -8.85 9.05 -23.17
N GLU A 97 -7.60 9.27 -22.73
CA GLU A 97 -7.30 10.31 -21.72
C GLU A 97 -7.37 11.74 -22.34
N GLY A 98 -8.09 11.90 -23.47
CA GLY A 98 -8.42 13.17 -24.10
C GLY A 98 -9.85 13.63 -23.83
N SER A 99 -10.80 12.69 -23.61
CA SER A 99 -12.22 13.01 -23.43
C SER A 99 -12.75 12.80 -22.02
N ARG A 100 -11.95 12.29 -21.07
CA ARG A 100 -12.32 12.37 -19.66
C ARG A 100 -12.39 13.86 -19.30
N PRO A 101 -13.55 14.43 -18.94
CA PRO A 101 -13.56 15.76 -18.36
C PRO A 101 -12.64 15.64 -17.16
N ARG A 102 -11.50 16.38 -17.20
CA ARG A 102 -10.69 16.60 -16.01
C ARG A 102 -11.70 16.79 -14.90
N ARG A 103 -11.74 15.90 -13.90
CA ARG A 103 -12.37 16.25 -12.63
C ARG A 103 -11.71 17.58 -12.33
N LYS A 104 -12.46 18.67 -12.52
CA LYS A 104 -12.03 19.99 -12.10
C LYS A 104 -11.54 19.68 -10.71
N LYS A 105 -10.25 19.94 -10.42
CA LYS A 105 -9.78 20.01 -9.03
C LYS A 105 -10.94 20.68 -8.32
N GLN A 106 -11.63 19.93 -7.46
CA GLN A 106 -12.72 20.48 -6.68
C GLN A 106 -12.01 21.54 -5.86
N ARG A 107 -12.02 22.76 -6.40
CA ARG A 107 -11.73 23.94 -5.62
C ARG A 107 -12.83 23.92 -4.58
N ARG A 108 -12.38 24.02 -3.33
CA ARG A 108 -13.18 24.16 -2.12
C ARG A 108 -13.89 22.88 -1.65
N VAL A 109 -13.30 22.25 -0.65
CA VAL A 109 -13.58 22.69 0.72
C VAL A 109 -12.28 23.32 1.20
N GLU A 110 -12.18 24.66 1.15
CA GLU A 110 -11.74 25.40 2.34
C GLU A 110 -11.57 24.48 3.53
N GLU A 111 -10.32 24.19 3.84
CA GLU A 111 -9.93 23.83 5.20
C GLU A 111 -10.38 25.02 6.06
N ASP A 112 -11.62 24.98 6.52
CA ASP A 112 -12.07 25.80 7.61
C ASP A 112 -11.28 25.30 8.80
N ALA A 113 -10.19 26.00 9.08
CA ALA A 113 -9.46 25.93 10.33
C ALA A 113 -10.33 26.45 11.50
N SER A 114 -11.54 25.90 11.67
CA SER A 114 -12.53 26.30 12.67
C SER A 114 -12.73 25.27 13.78
N THR A 115 -11.95 24.19 13.83
CA THR A 115 -11.91 23.31 15.01
C THR A 115 -10.77 23.60 15.98
N ASN A 116 -10.06 24.72 15.78
CA ASN A 116 -9.32 25.36 16.87
C ASN A 116 -10.18 26.49 17.45
N ASP A 117 -11.28 26.12 18.12
CA ASP A 117 -12.03 27.08 18.93
C ASP A 117 -11.14 27.48 20.13
N PRO A 118 -10.68 28.75 20.23
CA PRO A 118 -9.82 29.20 21.32
C PRO A 118 -10.49 29.05 22.70
N SER A 119 -11.83 28.94 22.77
CA SER A 119 -12.56 28.76 24.02
C SER A 119 -12.28 27.40 24.70
N ILE A 120 -11.87 26.38 23.93
CA ILE A 120 -11.49 25.08 24.49
C ILE A 120 -10.21 25.22 25.34
N LEU A 121 -9.31 26.14 24.98
CA LEU A 121 -8.11 26.41 25.79
C LEU A 121 -8.44 27.18 27.07
N ASP A 122 -9.44 28.07 27.03
CA ASP A 122 -9.93 28.78 28.22
C ASP A 122 -10.65 27.83 29.19
N ASP A 123 -11.38 26.84 28.68
CA ASP A 123 -12.02 25.79 29.48
C ASP A 123 -10.98 24.86 30.12
N ILE A 124 -9.94 24.47 29.37
CA ILE A 124 -8.83 23.67 29.90
C ILE A 124 -8.03 24.48 30.93
N ALA A 125 -7.74 25.76 30.67
CA ALA A 125 -7.03 26.64 31.60
C ALA A 125 -7.84 26.88 32.90
N SER A 126 -9.16 27.09 32.76
CA SER A 126 -10.09 27.23 33.90
C SER A 126 -10.22 25.94 34.71
N SER A 127 -10.15 24.78 34.06
CA SER A 127 -10.18 23.48 34.72
C SER A 127 -8.86 23.17 35.44
N LEU A 128 -7.70 23.59 34.90
CA LEU A 128 -6.40 23.44 35.54
C LEU A 128 -6.20 24.40 36.73
N ALA A 129 -6.75 25.62 36.66
CA ALA A 129 -6.71 26.59 37.76
C ALA A 129 -7.51 26.12 39.00
N LYS A 130 -8.59 25.33 38.82
CA LYS A 130 -9.40 24.78 39.92
C LYS A 130 -8.72 23.61 40.64
N VAL A 131 -7.85 22.85 39.95
CA VAL A 131 -7.13 21.72 40.53
C VAL A 131 -5.96 22.19 41.42
N GLY A 132 -5.43 23.39 41.21
CA GLY A 132 -4.30 23.93 41.95
C GLY A 132 -4.59 24.58 43.32
N ASN A 133 -5.86 24.70 43.75
CA ASN A 133 -6.22 25.38 45.01
C ASN A 133 -6.81 24.47 46.10
N ALA A 134 -6.49 23.17 46.06
CA ALA A 134 -6.88 22.20 47.08
C ALA A 134 -5.65 21.52 47.70
N SER A 135 -4.69 22.31 48.18
CA SER A 135 -3.69 21.87 49.16
C SER A 135 -2.96 23.08 49.77
N ALA A 136 -3.67 23.92 50.51
CA ALA A 136 -3.06 24.88 51.43
C ALA A 136 -4.06 25.22 52.55
N ALA A 137 -4.30 24.25 53.44
CA ALA A 137 -4.80 24.44 54.80
C ALA A 137 -4.35 23.24 55.64
#